data_AF-A0A6J4T963-F1
#
_entry.id   AF-A0A6J4T963-F1
#
_cell.length_a   1.000
_cell.length_b   1.000
_cell.length_c   1.000
_cell.angle_alpha   90.00
_cell.angle_beta   90.00
_cell.angle_gamma   90.00
#
_symmetry.space_group_name_H-M   'P 1'
#
loop_
_entity.id
_entity.type
_entity.pdbx_description
1 polymer ?
#
loop_
_entity_poly.entity_id
_entity_poly.type
_entity_poly.pdbx_seq_one_letter_code
_entity_poly.pdbx_strand_id
1 'polypeptide(L)'
;MAAETLPEVSGVSWRPRMDDARLRLYARAWTATTAAHVVPFVVTAAVLVLIEPWLAPMSALALVQAWVIPELYANRGAKLVRPKRRQGEAAERTALGLLGDLLDHDGRELHARTGLALEPGRFGTWLVGEAGALLVRPNRRTVHCFCVRVNDPDLPSSDRISHLLLALRSDEAGFATVANQGFAGARWRVRRRLPKRMRPALDAAARHAGQQAR
;
A
#
# COMPACT_ATOMS: atom_id res chain seq x y z
N MET A 1 0.01 -16.86 23.16
CA MET A 1 1.45 -16.58 22.94
C MET A 1 1.65 -15.08 22.99
N ALA A 2 2.53 -14.58 23.87
CA ALA A 2 2.86 -13.15 23.86
C ALA A 2 3.46 -12.81 22.50
N ALA A 3 2.93 -11.78 21.82
CA ALA A 3 3.50 -11.31 20.58
C ALA A 3 4.94 -10.83 20.87
N GLU A 4 5.92 -11.49 20.28
CA GLU A 4 7.31 -11.10 20.40
C GLU A 4 7.45 -9.72 19.72
N THR A 5 7.88 -8.72 20.50
CA THR A 5 7.98 -7.36 19.97
C THR A 5 9.14 -7.29 18.98
N LEU A 6 8.86 -6.81 17.78
CA LEU A 6 9.87 -6.64 16.73
C LEU A 6 11.06 -5.80 17.25
N PRO A 7 12.30 -6.29 17.17
CA PRO A 7 13.49 -5.55 17.62
C PRO A 7 13.62 -4.18 16.97
N GLU A 8 13.22 -4.04 15.70
CA GLU A 8 13.28 -2.81 14.93
C GLU A 8 12.41 -1.70 15.51
N VAL A 9 11.41 -2.02 16.35
CA VAL A 9 10.60 -1.03 17.07
C VAL A 9 11.47 -0.21 18.01
N SER A 10 12.52 -0.79 18.59
CA SER A 10 13.47 -0.04 19.43
C SER A 10 14.19 1.06 18.66
N GLY A 11 14.43 0.85 17.36
CA GLY A 11 15.02 1.83 16.46
C GLY A 11 14.08 2.98 16.07
N VAL A 12 12.80 2.91 16.45
CA VAL A 12 11.79 3.96 16.27
C VAL A 12 11.02 4.26 17.56
N SER A 13 11.71 4.22 18.70
CA SER A 13 11.11 4.38 20.05
C SER A 13 10.31 5.68 20.24
N TRP A 14 10.60 6.73 19.47
CA TRP A 14 9.85 8.00 19.48
C TRP A 14 8.50 7.92 18.77
N ARG A 15 8.23 6.87 17.97
CA ARG A 15 6.96 6.67 17.28
C ARG A 15 6.01 5.89 18.18
N PRO A 16 4.82 6.43 18.49
CA PRO A 16 3.80 5.64 19.14
C PRO A 16 3.42 4.44 18.27
N ARG A 17 3.19 3.30 18.93
CA ARG A 17 2.82 2.04 18.27
C ARG A 17 1.56 2.22 17.42
N MET A 18 1.54 1.60 16.25
CA MET A 18 0.41 1.67 15.33
C MET A 18 -0.80 0.93 15.90
N ASP A 19 -1.96 1.56 15.80
CA ASP A 19 -3.24 0.99 16.17
C ASP A 19 -4.33 1.42 15.16
N ASP A 20 -5.55 0.95 15.39
CA ASP A 20 -6.70 1.27 14.55
C ASP A 20 -7.05 2.76 14.55
N ALA A 21 -6.87 3.46 15.67
CA ALA A 21 -7.19 4.87 15.81
C ALA A 21 -6.23 5.73 14.98
N ARG A 22 -4.93 5.43 15.02
CA ARG A 22 -3.89 6.09 14.23
C ARG A 22 -4.05 5.80 12.75
N LEU A 23 -4.38 4.56 12.36
CA LEU A 23 -4.71 4.26 10.96
C LEU A 23 -5.89 5.12 10.47
N ARG A 24 -6.94 5.27 11.28
CA ARG A 24 -8.08 6.16 10.94
C ARG A 24 -7.64 7.62 10.85
N LEU A 25 -6.83 8.09 11.80
CA LEU A 25 -6.31 9.46 11.80
C LEU A 25 -5.49 9.73 10.55
N TYR A 26 -4.55 8.86 10.18
CA TYR A 26 -3.75 9.02 8.98
C TYR A 26 -4.60 8.97 7.71
N ALA A 27 -5.59 8.09 7.63
CA ALA A 27 -6.52 8.08 6.49
C ALA A 27 -7.29 9.41 6.36
N ARG A 28 -7.75 9.97 7.48
CA ARG A 28 -8.44 11.29 7.51
C ARG A 28 -7.48 12.41 7.15
N ALA A 29 -6.27 12.42 7.69
CA ALA A 29 -5.25 13.42 7.38
C ALA A 29 -4.90 13.41 5.90
N TRP A 30 -4.65 12.23 5.31
CA TRP A 30 -4.43 12.11 3.86
C TRP A 30 -5.61 12.60 3.03
N THR A 31 -6.84 12.32 3.45
CA THR A 31 -8.05 12.79 2.77
C THR A 31 -8.15 14.31 2.87
N ALA A 32 -7.92 14.89 4.05
CA ALA A 32 -7.96 16.33 4.28
C ALA A 32 -6.87 17.05 3.48
N THR A 33 -5.62 16.57 3.49
CA THR A 33 -4.54 17.12 2.69
C THR A 33 -4.86 17.02 1.19
N THR A 34 -5.38 15.89 0.72
CA THR A 34 -5.77 15.75 -0.69
C THR A 34 -6.89 16.74 -1.04
N ALA A 35 -7.90 16.90 -0.18
CA ALA A 35 -8.98 17.86 -0.39
C ALA A 35 -8.47 19.31 -0.41
N ALA A 36 -7.56 19.67 0.50
CA ALA A 36 -6.94 21.00 0.54
C ALA A 36 -6.20 21.35 -0.75
N HIS A 37 -5.64 20.35 -1.46
CA HIS A 37 -5.02 20.57 -2.77
C HIS A 37 -6.04 20.61 -3.91
N VAL A 38 -7.09 19.78 -3.88
CA VAL A 38 -8.04 19.60 -4.99
C VAL A 38 -9.13 20.67 -5.02
N VAL A 39 -9.68 21.03 -3.86
CA VAL A 39 -10.82 21.97 -3.75
C VAL A 39 -10.51 23.33 -4.37
N PRO A 40 -9.34 23.97 -4.15
CA PRO A 40 -9.01 25.24 -4.78
C PRO A 40 -9.14 25.20 -6.32
N PHE A 41 -8.62 24.15 -6.97
CA PHE A 41 -8.72 24.02 -8.43
C PHE A 41 -10.15 23.84 -8.92
N VAL A 42 -10.98 23.11 -8.18
CA VAL A 42 -12.41 22.94 -8.52
C VAL A 42 -13.15 24.27 -8.36
N VAL A 43 -12.89 25.00 -7.29
CA VAL A 43 -13.46 26.34 -7.07
C VAL A 43 -13.03 27.29 -8.18
N THR A 44 -11.73 27.34 -8.52
CA THR A 44 -11.22 28.13 -9.64
C THR A 44 -11.93 27.77 -10.96
N ALA A 45 -12.10 26.49 -11.27
CA ALA A 45 -12.78 26.06 -12.48
C ALA A 45 -14.24 26.56 -12.55
N ALA A 46 -14.97 26.48 -11.44
CA ALA A 46 -16.35 26.95 -11.35
C ALA A 46 -16.45 28.47 -11.48
N VAL A 47 -15.57 29.21 -10.79
CA VAL A 47 -15.53 30.69 -10.83
C VAL A 47 -15.22 31.19 -12.25
N LEU A 48 -14.29 30.55 -12.96
CA LEU A 48 -13.94 30.93 -14.33
C LEU A 48 -15.14 30.82 -15.28
N VAL A 49 -15.91 29.72 -15.21
CA VAL A 49 -17.12 29.56 -16.06
C VAL A 49 -18.22 30.54 -15.67
N LEU A 50 -18.37 30.84 -14.37
CA LEU A 50 -19.39 31.76 -13.88
C LEU A 50 -19.12 33.21 -14.30
N ILE A 51 -17.85 33.61 -14.33
CA ILE A 51 -17.45 34.95 -14.77
C ILE A 51 -17.63 35.08 -16.27
N GLU A 52 -17.05 34.18 -17.06
CA GLU A 52 -17.06 34.24 -18.52
C GLU A 52 -17.05 32.83 -19.14
N PRO A 53 -18.09 32.40 -19.87
CA PRO A 53 -18.19 31.03 -20.40
C PRO A 53 -17.06 30.63 -21.36
N TRP A 54 -16.42 31.59 -22.04
CA TRP A 54 -15.31 31.32 -22.95
C TRP A 54 -14.03 30.87 -22.22
N LEU A 55 -13.96 31.05 -20.89
CA LEU A 55 -12.88 30.53 -20.04
C LEU A 55 -12.99 29.01 -19.78
N ALA A 56 -13.99 28.32 -20.34
CA ALA A 56 -14.17 26.88 -20.22
C ALA A 56 -12.89 26.04 -20.47
N PRO A 57 -12.00 26.36 -21.43
CA PRO A 57 -10.74 25.62 -21.59
C PRO A 57 -9.81 25.72 -20.37
N MET A 58 -9.73 26.90 -19.74
CA MET A 58 -8.92 27.11 -18.52
C MET A 58 -9.55 26.39 -17.32
N SER A 59 -10.87 26.38 -17.21
CA SER A 59 -11.59 25.58 -16.20
C SER A 59 -11.32 24.09 -16.37
N ALA A 60 -11.32 23.59 -17.60
CA ALA A 60 -10.98 22.20 -17.89
C ALA A 60 -9.54 21.88 -17.44
N LEU A 61 -8.57 22.77 -17.70
CA LEU A 61 -7.19 22.60 -17.24
C LEU A 61 -7.09 22.58 -15.71
N ALA A 62 -7.81 23.45 -15.01
CA ALA A 62 -7.87 23.43 -13.55
C ALA A 62 -8.44 22.11 -13.02
N LEU A 63 -9.50 21.57 -13.61
CA LEU A 63 -10.05 20.26 -13.26
C LEU A 63 -9.07 19.11 -13.54
N VAL A 64 -8.30 19.20 -14.62
CA VAL A 64 -7.21 18.25 -14.91
C VAL A 64 -6.18 18.27 -13.77
N GLN A 65 -5.75 19.44 -13.30
CA GLN A 65 -4.83 19.54 -12.15
C GLN A 65 -5.43 18.93 -10.88
N ALA A 66 -6.71 19.23 -10.60
CA ALA A 66 -7.47 18.67 -9.50
C ALA A 66 -7.52 17.12 -9.54
N TRP A 67 -7.52 16.53 -10.74
CA TRP A 67 -7.48 15.09 -10.95
C TRP A 67 -6.06 14.48 -10.88
N VAL A 68 -5.06 15.18 -11.42
CA VAL A 68 -3.67 14.70 -11.49
C VAL A 68 -3.04 14.57 -10.10
N ILE A 69 -3.29 15.51 -9.19
CA ILE A 69 -2.67 15.53 -7.86
C ILE A 69 -2.95 14.22 -7.07
N PRO A 70 -4.20 13.79 -6.86
CA PRO A 70 -4.47 12.53 -6.16
C PRO A 70 -3.95 11.29 -6.89
N GLU A 71 -3.88 11.35 -8.22
CA GLU A 71 -3.34 10.28 -9.04
C GLU A 71 -1.81 10.11 -8.85
N LEU A 72 -1.08 11.21 -8.68
CA LEU A 72 0.34 11.18 -8.34
C LEU A 72 0.59 10.57 -6.96
N TYR A 73 -0.22 10.94 -5.96
CA TYR A 73 -0.14 10.31 -4.63
C TYR A 73 -0.46 8.81 -4.67
N ALA A 74 -1.51 8.41 -5.40
CA ALA A 74 -1.83 7.00 -5.59
C ALA A 74 -0.73 6.24 -6.34
N ASN A 75 -0.06 6.88 -7.31
CA ASN A 75 1.07 6.30 -8.02
C ASN A 75 2.28 6.10 -7.10
N ARG A 76 2.54 7.03 -6.18
CA ARG A 76 3.58 6.87 -5.15
C ARG A 76 3.30 5.64 -4.29
N GLY A 77 2.05 5.46 -3.84
CA GLY A 77 1.64 4.25 -3.09
C GLY A 77 1.80 2.97 -3.91
N ALA A 78 1.34 2.96 -5.17
CA ALA A 78 1.45 1.79 -6.05
C ALA A 78 2.90 1.40 -6.37
N LYS A 79 3.84 2.35 -6.39
CA LYS A 79 5.27 2.08 -6.61
C LYS A 79 5.91 1.29 -5.46
N LEU A 80 5.37 1.35 -4.25
CA LEU A 80 5.96 0.67 -3.07
C LEU A 80 5.95 -0.86 -3.17
N VAL A 81 5.06 -1.41 -3.99
CA VAL A 81 4.96 -2.86 -4.21
C VAL A 81 5.45 -3.30 -5.58
N ARG A 82 5.94 -2.37 -6.42
CA ARG A 82 6.44 -2.76 -7.75
C ARG A 82 7.71 -3.60 -7.58
N PRO A 83 7.83 -4.71 -8.31
CA PRO A 83 9.02 -5.51 -8.25
C PRO A 83 10.22 -4.75 -8.81
N LYS A 84 11.37 -4.91 -8.16
CA LYS A 84 12.67 -4.46 -8.63
C LYS A 84 13.24 -5.51 -9.58
N ARG A 85 14.37 -5.15 -10.21
CA ARG A 85 15.10 -6.03 -11.10
C ARG A 85 15.67 -7.20 -10.29
N ARG A 86 15.37 -8.44 -10.70
CA ARG A 86 15.88 -9.67 -10.08
C ARG A 86 17.41 -9.70 -10.15
N GLN A 87 18.04 -10.13 -9.06
CA GLN A 87 19.48 -10.37 -8.97
C GLN A 87 19.69 -11.85 -8.62
N GLY A 88 20.53 -12.55 -9.39
CA GLY A 88 20.97 -13.93 -9.11
C GLY A 88 19.88 -15.01 -9.16
N GLU A 89 19.76 -15.73 -10.28
CA GLU A 89 18.74 -16.79 -10.47
C GLU A 89 18.90 -18.00 -9.52
N ALA A 90 20.12 -18.30 -9.06
CA ALA A 90 20.36 -19.40 -8.14
C ALA A 90 19.87 -19.08 -6.72
N ALA A 91 20.21 -17.91 -6.19
CA ALA A 91 19.78 -17.46 -4.86
C ALA A 91 18.25 -17.26 -4.80
N GLU A 92 17.65 -16.73 -5.87
CA GLU A 92 16.20 -16.58 -5.95
C GLU A 92 15.47 -17.92 -5.91
N ARG A 93 15.99 -18.97 -6.55
CA ARG A 93 15.38 -20.32 -6.51
C ARG A 93 15.34 -20.90 -5.10
N THR A 94 16.42 -20.74 -4.33
CA THR A 94 16.46 -21.21 -2.93
C THR A 94 15.51 -20.39 -2.06
N ALA A 95 15.52 -19.06 -2.20
CA ALA A 95 14.62 -18.17 -1.45
C ALA A 95 13.14 -18.40 -1.75
N LEU A 96 12.80 -18.77 -2.98
CA LEU A 96 11.45 -19.17 -3.37
C LEU A 96 10.95 -20.40 -2.60
N GLY A 97 11.84 -21.31 -2.19
CA GLY A 97 11.50 -22.46 -1.36
C GLY A 97 10.94 -22.02 0.00
N LEU A 98 11.69 -21.19 0.72
CA LEU A 98 11.25 -20.62 2.01
C LEU A 98 9.93 -19.85 1.88
N LEU A 99 9.81 -18.98 0.86
CA LEU A 99 8.55 -18.24 0.64
C LEU A 99 7.40 -19.20 0.33
N GLY A 100 7.66 -20.27 -0.42
CA GLY A 100 6.70 -21.33 -0.71
C GLY A 100 6.21 -22.05 0.54
N ASP A 101 7.06 -22.22 1.55
CA ASP A 101 6.70 -22.86 2.82
C ASP A 101 5.86 -21.93 3.73
N LEU A 102 6.02 -20.62 3.59
CA LEU A 102 5.26 -19.62 4.34
C LEU A 102 3.86 -19.36 3.77
N LEU A 103 3.64 -19.68 2.50
CA LEU A 103 2.40 -19.44 1.77
C LEU A 103 1.58 -20.73 1.64
N ASP A 104 0.26 -20.61 1.79
CA ASP A 104 -0.66 -21.68 1.43
C ASP A 104 -0.71 -21.90 -0.10
N HIS A 105 -1.52 -22.86 -0.55
CA HIS A 105 -1.62 -23.18 -1.98
C HIS A 105 -2.10 -21.98 -2.81
N ASP A 106 -3.17 -21.32 -2.37
CA ASP A 106 -3.75 -20.17 -3.06
C ASP A 106 -2.82 -18.94 -3.04
N GLY A 107 -2.12 -18.73 -1.92
CA GLY A 107 -1.11 -17.70 -1.74
C GLY A 107 0.08 -17.90 -2.66
N ARG A 108 0.54 -19.14 -2.86
CA ARG A 108 1.59 -19.47 -3.83
C ARG A 108 1.15 -19.18 -5.27
N GLU A 109 -0.06 -19.58 -5.65
CA GLU A 109 -0.60 -19.31 -6.99
C GLU A 109 -0.76 -17.80 -7.22
N LEU A 110 -1.24 -17.06 -6.22
CA LEU A 110 -1.36 -15.61 -6.28
C LEU A 110 0.01 -14.93 -6.38
N HIS A 111 0.99 -15.37 -5.60
CA HIS A 111 2.34 -14.83 -5.64
C HIS A 111 3.01 -15.11 -6.99
N ALA A 112 2.93 -16.32 -7.52
CA ALA A 112 3.49 -16.67 -8.83
C ALA A 112 2.95 -15.77 -9.95
N ARG A 113 1.63 -15.47 -9.93
CA ARG A 113 0.99 -14.61 -10.94
C ARG A 113 1.30 -13.12 -10.77
N THR A 114 1.37 -12.65 -9.54
CA THR A 114 1.31 -11.20 -9.25
C THR A 114 2.61 -10.62 -8.68
N GLY A 115 3.48 -11.46 -8.12
CA GLY A 115 4.66 -11.07 -7.36
C GLY A 115 4.35 -10.54 -5.96
N LEU A 116 3.11 -10.71 -5.46
CA LEU A 116 2.67 -10.25 -4.16
C LEU A 116 2.21 -11.41 -3.29
N ALA A 117 2.62 -11.41 -2.02
CA ALA A 117 2.09 -12.30 -1.02
C ALA A 117 0.89 -11.65 -0.32
N LEU A 118 -0.14 -12.44 -0.02
CA LEU A 118 -1.32 -12.00 0.72
C LEU A 118 -1.23 -12.56 2.13
N GLU A 119 -1.44 -11.70 3.13
CA GLU A 119 -1.43 -12.09 4.53
C GLU A 119 -2.63 -11.49 5.27
N PRO A 120 -3.51 -12.30 5.87
CA PRO A 120 -4.53 -11.84 6.80
C PRO A 120 -3.90 -11.30 8.09
N GLY A 121 -4.32 -10.12 8.54
CA GLY A 121 -3.93 -9.53 9.82
C GLY A 121 -5.11 -8.98 10.60
N ARG A 122 -4.86 -8.51 11.82
CA ARG A 122 -5.85 -7.87 12.70
C ARG A 122 -6.35 -6.54 12.11
N PHE A 123 -5.48 -5.76 11.45
CA PHE A 123 -5.89 -4.47 10.87
C PHE A 123 -6.62 -4.61 9.52
N GLY A 124 -6.56 -5.79 8.91
CA GLY A 124 -7.18 -6.13 7.63
C GLY A 124 -6.32 -7.10 6.83
N THR A 125 -6.41 -7.04 5.50
CA THR A 125 -5.63 -7.91 4.62
C THR A 125 -4.43 -7.16 4.04
N TRP A 126 -3.24 -7.73 4.23
CA TRP A 126 -1.99 -7.22 3.72
C TRP A 126 -1.64 -7.82 2.36
N LEU A 127 -1.04 -7.00 1.51
CA LEU A 127 -0.34 -7.43 0.30
C LEU A 127 1.11 -7.00 0.42
N VAL A 128 2.00 -7.96 0.55
CA VAL A 128 3.42 -7.75 0.78
C VAL A 128 4.17 -7.96 -0.53
N GLY A 129 4.93 -6.94 -0.92
CA GLY A 129 5.93 -7.02 -1.98
C GLY A 129 7.33 -6.78 -1.40
N GLU A 130 8.35 -6.93 -2.24
CA GLU A 130 9.76 -6.82 -1.86
C GLU A 130 10.23 -5.47 -1.30
N ALA A 131 9.48 -4.37 -1.50
CA ALA A 131 9.87 -3.02 -1.06
C ALA A 131 8.81 -2.33 -0.18
N GLY A 132 7.73 -3.02 0.15
CA GLY A 132 6.62 -2.42 0.85
C GLY A 132 5.39 -3.30 0.89
N ALA A 133 4.36 -2.79 1.57
CA ALA A 133 3.11 -3.51 1.76
C ALA A 133 1.90 -2.59 1.56
N LEU A 134 0.79 -3.17 1.11
CA LEU A 134 -0.51 -2.52 1.06
C LEU A 134 -1.43 -3.15 2.10
N LEU A 135 -2.06 -2.35 2.95
CA LEU A 135 -3.10 -2.80 3.86
C LEU A 135 -4.47 -2.40 3.33
N VAL A 136 -5.30 -3.40 3.04
CA VAL A 136 -6.71 -3.24 2.68
C VAL A 136 -7.56 -3.51 3.92
N ARG A 137 -8.25 -2.47 4.38
CA ARG A 137 -9.05 -2.56 5.61
C ARG A 137 -10.46 -3.10 5.35
N PRO A 138 -11.03 -3.89 6.28
CA PRO A 138 -12.40 -4.37 6.20
C PRO A 138 -13.39 -3.20 6.12
N ASN A 139 -14.44 -3.35 5.30
CA ASN A 139 -15.52 -2.36 5.11
C ASN A 139 -15.07 -0.94 4.74
N ARG A 140 -13.84 -0.76 4.24
CA ARG A 140 -13.30 0.53 3.83
C ARG A 140 -12.87 0.47 2.37
N ARG A 141 -13.16 1.56 1.65
CA ARG A 141 -12.67 1.75 0.27
C ARG A 141 -11.24 2.28 0.21
N THR A 142 -10.56 2.35 1.37
CA THR A 142 -9.24 2.95 1.55
C THR A 142 -8.17 1.87 1.65
N VAL A 143 -7.04 2.09 0.97
CA VAL A 143 -5.83 1.29 1.10
C VAL A 143 -4.74 2.14 1.74
N HIS A 144 -3.99 1.55 2.67
CA HIS A 144 -2.79 2.15 3.26
C HIS A 144 -1.57 1.55 2.57
N CYS A 145 -0.60 2.38 2.19
CA CYS A 145 0.62 1.93 1.53
C CYS A 145 1.81 2.22 2.45
N PHE A 146 2.57 1.18 2.75
CA PHE A 146 3.70 1.17 3.65
C PHE A 146 4.98 0.90 2.86
N CYS A 147 5.97 1.76 3.05
CA CYS A 147 7.32 1.55 2.54
C CYS A 147 8.12 0.86 3.63
N VAL A 148 8.75 -0.26 3.30
CA VAL A 148 9.67 -0.94 4.22
C VAL A 148 11.04 -0.93 3.60
N ARG A 149 12.03 -0.46 4.36
CA ARG A 149 13.42 -0.46 3.94
C ARG A 149 14.08 -1.73 4.42
N VAL A 150 14.42 -2.62 3.48
CA VAL A 150 15.34 -3.73 3.73
C VAL A 150 16.75 -3.21 3.43
N ASN A 151 17.65 -3.25 4.42
CA ASN A 151 18.98 -2.63 4.34
C ASN A 151 20.02 -3.47 3.57
N ASP A 152 19.61 -4.58 2.96
CA ASP A 152 20.45 -5.42 2.11
C ASP A 152 19.96 -5.35 0.65
N PRO A 153 20.70 -4.71 -0.27
CA PRO A 153 20.33 -4.57 -1.67
C PRO A 153 20.46 -5.87 -2.49
N ASP A 154 21.23 -6.83 -2.01
CA ASP A 154 21.57 -8.07 -2.72
C ASP A 154 20.64 -9.23 -2.31
N LEU A 155 19.85 -9.02 -1.25
CA LEU A 155 18.85 -10.00 -0.79
C LEU A 155 17.84 -10.36 -1.92
N PRO A 156 17.62 -11.67 -2.19
CA PRO A 156 16.64 -12.12 -3.16
C PRO A 156 15.24 -11.57 -2.90
N SER A 157 14.45 -11.41 -3.96
CA SER A 157 13.10 -10.83 -3.85
C SER A 157 12.21 -11.68 -2.95
N SER A 158 12.26 -13.01 -3.13
CA SER A 158 11.45 -13.93 -2.34
C SER A 158 11.84 -13.91 -0.86
N ASP A 159 13.13 -13.77 -0.57
CA ASP A 159 13.63 -13.71 0.80
C ASP A 159 13.18 -12.42 1.50
N ARG A 160 13.23 -11.28 0.80
CA ARG A 160 12.65 -10.02 1.30
C ARG A 160 11.19 -10.18 1.66
N ILE A 161 10.39 -10.80 0.79
CA ILE A 161 8.97 -11.01 1.06
C ILE A 161 8.79 -11.93 2.28
N SER A 162 9.55 -13.03 2.37
CA SER A 162 9.54 -13.94 3.52
C SER A 162 9.84 -13.21 4.84
N HIS A 163 10.90 -12.40 4.87
CA HIS A 163 11.26 -11.60 6.05
C HIS A 163 10.15 -10.63 6.45
N LEU A 164 9.54 -9.94 5.47
CA LEU A 164 8.44 -9.02 5.74
C LEU A 164 7.18 -9.74 6.24
N LEU A 165 6.87 -10.93 5.71
CA LEU A 165 5.76 -11.76 6.18
C LEU A 165 5.98 -12.25 7.60
N LEU A 166 7.18 -12.75 7.90
CA LEU A 166 7.54 -13.18 9.25
C LEU A 166 7.45 -12.03 10.24
N ALA A 167 8.00 -10.86 9.91
CA ALA A 167 7.89 -9.66 10.75
C ALA A 167 6.42 -9.27 10.99
N LEU A 168 5.61 -9.29 9.93
CA LEU A 168 4.18 -8.98 10.00
C LEU A 168 3.42 -9.98 10.90
N ARG A 169 3.72 -11.28 10.81
CA ARG A 169 3.09 -12.34 11.61
C ARG A 169 3.49 -12.27 13.09
N SER A 170 4.75 -11.96 13.38
CA SER A 170 5.24 -11.84 14.75
C SER A 170 4.64 -10.64 15.47
N ASP A 171 4.61 -9.48 14.81
CA ASP A 171 4.09 -8.25 15.40
C ASP A 171 3.59 -7.26 14.34
N GLU A 172 2.32 -7.42 13.92
CA GLU A 172 1.67 -6.56 12.93
C GLU A 172 1.68 -5.06 13.32
N ALA A 173 1.49 -4.76 14.60
CA ALA A 173 1.49 -3.39 15.10
C ALA A 173 2.89 -2.78 15.07
N GLY A 174 3.90 -3.54 15.48
CA GLY A 174 5.32 -3.18 15.37
C GLY A 174 5.72 -2.97 13.91
N PHE A 175 5.35 -3.90 13.02
CA PHE A 175 5.59 -3.83 11.58
C PHE A 175 5.04 -2.51 11.00
N ALA A 176 3.78 -2.19 11.28
CA ALA A 176 3.16 -0.96 10.80
C ALA A 176 3.72 0.32 11.46
N THR A 177 4.39 0.20 12.60
CA THR A 177 5.08 1.32 13.29
C THR A 177 6.43 1.62 12.65
N VAL A 178 7.21 0.57 12.40
CA VAL A 178 8.54 0.64 11.76
C VAL A 178 8.41 1.02 10.29
N ALA A 179 7.44 0.45 9.60
CA ALA A 179 7.17 0.76 8.21
C ALA A 179 6.70 2.22 8.05
N ASN A 180 7.24 2.91 7.04
CA ASN A 180 6.84 4.28 6.79
C ASN A 180 5.54 4.31 6.00
N GLN A 181 4.47 4.84 6.58
CA GLN A 181 3.21 5.01 5.87
C GLN A 181 3.33 6.13 4.82
N GLY A 182 3.50 5.73 3.56
CA GLY A 182 3.74 6.65 2.45
C GLY A 182 2.49 7.21 1.79
N PHE A 183 1.33 6.57 1.97
CA PHE A 183 0.04 6.99 1.38
C PHE A 183 -1.14 6.31 2.08
N ALA A 184 -2.29 7.00 2.13
CA ALA A 184 -3.59 6.37 2.35
C ALA A 184 -4.62 7.01 1.41
N GLY A 185 -5.45 6.20 0.76
CA GLY A 185 -6.47 6.74 -0.14
C GLY A 185 -7.28 5.68 -0.86
N ALA A 186 -8.06 6.09 -1.85
CA ALA A 186 -9.02 5.22 -2.50
C ALA A 186 -8.35 4.05 -3.26
N ARG A 187 -8.79 2.82 -2.96
CA ARG A 187 -8.26 1.57 -3.55
C ARG A 187 -8.28 1.59 -5.08
N TRP A 188 -9.33 2.13 -5.69
CA TRP A 188 -9.48 2.16 -7.14
C TRP A 188 -8.41 3.01 -7.84
N ARG A 189 -7.93 4.10 -7.20
CA ARG A 189 -6.83 4.93 -7.73
C ARG A 189 -5.52 4.16 -7.72
N VAL A 190 -5.22 3.50 -6.59
CA VAL A 190 -4.03 2.64 -6.49
C VAL A 190 -4.10 1.50 -7.50
N ARG A 191 -5.26 0.84 -7.63
CA ARG A 191 -5.50 -0.21 -8.63
C ARG A 191 -5.21 0.26 -10.06
N ARG A 192 -5.60 1.48 -10.44
CA ARG A 192 -5.32 2.05 -11.76
C ARG A 192 -3.81 2.23 -12.01
N ARG A 193 -3.04 2.54 -10.97
CA ARG A 193 -1.59 2.77 -11.03
C ARG A 193 -0.74 1.50 -10.88
N LEU A 194 -1.33 0.41 -10.40
CA LEU A 194 -0.71 -0.90 -10.40
C LEU A 194 -0.61 -1.47 -11.83
N PRO A 195 0.51 -2.16 -12.17
CA PRO A 195 0.61 -2.98 -13.36
C PRO A 195 -0.56 -3.96 -13.47
N LYS A 196 -1.05 -4.21 -14.69
CA LYS A 196 -2.23 -5.09 -14.92
C LYS A 196 -2.10 -6.44 -14.21
N ARG A 197 -0.90 -7.04 -14.24
CA ARG A 197 -0.58 -8.32 -13.57
C ARG A 197 -0.78 -8.32 -12.05
N MET A 198 -0.65 -7.18 -11.38
CA MET A 198 -0.71 -7.08 -9.92
C MET A 198 -2.12 -6.75 -9.40
N ARG A 199 -3.01 -6.28 -10.27
CA ARG A 199 -4.38 -5.89 -9.89
C ARG A 199 -5.20 -7.05 -9.29
N PRO A 200 -5.08 -8.31 -9.77
CA PRO A 200 -5.77 -9.45 -9.17
C PRO A 200 -5.46 -9.64 -7.68
N ALA A 201 -4.23 -9.37 -7.22
CA ALA A 201 -3.88 -9.44 -5.80
C ALA A 201 -4.62 -8.38 -4.97
N LEU A 202 -4.70 -7.13 -5.46
CA LEU A 202 -5.48 -6.08 -4.80
C LEU A 202 -6.97 -6.37 -4.75
N ASP A 203 -7.49 -7.05 -5.77
CA ASP A 203 -8.88 -7.49 -5.79
C ASP A 203 -9.10 -8.69 -4.84
N ALA A 204 -8.14 -9.62 -4.73
CA ALA A 204 -8.17 -10.73 -3.78
C ALA A 204 -8.10 -10.27 -2.32
N ALA A 205 -7.23 -9.31 -2.00
CA ALA A 205 -7.15 -8.73 -0.65
C ALA A 205 -8.44 -7.99 -0.28
N ALA A 206 -9.09 -7.32 -1.22
CA ALA A 206 -10.38 -6.67 -0.97
C ALA A 206 -11.51 -7.68 -0.70
N ARG A 207 -11.48 -8.85 -1.35
CA ARG A 207 -12.44 -9.93 -1.07
C ARG A 207 -12.23 -10.52 0.33
N HIS A 208 -10.99 -10.85 0.69
CA HIS A 208 -10.65 -11.36 2.02
C HIS A 208 -11.00 -10.36 3.13
N ALA A 209 -10.63 -9.09 2.98
CA ALA A 209 -10.99 -8.05 3.94
C ALA A 209 -12.52 -7.88 4.07
N GLY A 210 -13.27 -8.13 3.00
CA GLY A 210 -14.74 -8.12 3.04
C GLY A 210 -15.33 -9.33 3.77
N GLN A 211 -14.67 -10.49 3.71
CA GLN A 211 -15.08 -11.70 4.44
C GLN A 211 -14.78 -11.59 5.95
N GLN A 212 -13.64 -11.02 6.32
CA GLN A 212 -13.28 -10.74 7.73
C GLN A 212 -14.23 -9.75 8.44
N ALA A 213 -15.03 -9.02 7.66
CA ALA A 213 -15.97 -8.01 8.14
C ALA A 213 -17.39 -8.54 8.40
N ARG A 214 -17.68 -9.75 7.95
CA ARG A 214 -18.98 -10.43 8.11
C ARG A 214 -18.93 -11.34 9.31
#